data_AF-T0Q0A4-F1
#
_entry.id   AF-T0Q0A4-F1
#
_cell.length_a   1.000
_cell.length_b   1.000
_cell.length_c   1.000
_cell.angle_alpha   90.00
_cell.angle_beta   90.00
_cell.angle_gamma   90.00
#
_symmetry.space_group_name_H-M   'P 1'
#
loop_
_entity.id
_entity.type
_entity.pdbx_description
1 polymer ?
#
loop_
_entity_poly.entity_id
_entity_poly.type
_entity_poly.pdbx_seq_one_letter_code
_entity_poly.pdbx_strand_id
1 'polypeptide(L)'
;MRPAWLHVVAFACGVYGARLRSMGSALMVVASEKAPSDQPGRAKAPAAINLFEPTNEWKTIEEGQQLPGGLWIRINLATGLKEARLLE
;
A
#
# COMPACT_ATOMS: atom_id res chain seq x y z
N MET A 1 26.12 30.32 9.10
CA MET A 1 26.16 31.51 8.21
C MET A 1 25.77 31.06 6.80
N ARG A 2 24.73 31.71 6.24
CA ARG A 2 24.20 31.72 4.85
C ARG A 2 23.38 30.51 4.32
N PRO A 3 22.08 30.71 4.01
CA PRO A 3 21.15 29.76 3.35
C PRO A 3 20.91 30.09 1.85
N ALA A 4 20.46 29.13 1.04
CA ALA A 4 19.87 29.30 -0.31
C ALA A 4 19.27 27.94 -0.74
N TRP A 5 17.98 27.68 -0.94
CA TRP A 5 16.89 28.30 -1.72
C TRP A 5 17.08 28.27 -3.26
N LEU A 6 16.06 27.69 -3.92
CA LEU A 6 15.68 27.64 -5.34
C LEU A 6 16.38 26.68 -6.31
N HIS A 7 15.56 25.83 -6.96
CA HIS A 7 15.17 25.86 -8.39
C HIS A 7 13.97 24.86 -8.52
N VAL A 8 12.69 25.24 -8.68
CA VAL A 8 11.97 25.79 -9.85
C VAL A 8 12.41 25.20 -11.19
N VAL A 9 11.61 24.31 -11.80
CA VAL A 9 11.39 24.10 -13.26
C VAL A 9 10.10 23.26 -13.42
N ALA A 10 8.94 23.83 -13.78
CA ALA A 10 8.38 24.05 -15.14
C ALA A 10 8.05 22.75 -15.92
N PHE A 11 6.79 22.37 -16.12
CA PHE A 11 5.81 22.82 -17.15
C PHE A 11 6.17 22.44 -18.60
N ALA A 12 5.41 21.49 -19.18
CA ALA A 12 5.03 21.38 -20.61
C ALA A 12 4.39 19.98 -20.81
N CYS A 13 3.08 19.80 -20.91
CA CYS A 13 2.22 20.09 -22.07
C CYS A 13 2.85 19.68 -23.41
N GLY A 14 2.44 18.53 -23.93
CA GLY A 14 2.81 18.03 -25.26
C GLY A 14 1.74 17.06 -25.74
N VAL A 15 0.63 17.60 -26.21
CA VAL A 15 -0.48 16.86 -26.83
C VAL A 15 -0.23 16.76 -28.34
N TYR A 16 -0.77 15.70 -28.93
CA TYR A 16 -1.08 15.50 -30.35
C TYR A 16 0.02 14.93 -31.24
N GLY A 17 -0.23 13.71 -31.70
CA GLY A 17 0.52 13.11 -32.79
C GLY A 17 0.06 11.69 -33.13
N ALA A 18 -1.24 11.41 -33.11
CA ALA A 18 -1.75 10.19 -33.74
C ALA A 18 -1.60 10.33 -35.26
N ARG A 19 -0.94 9.39 -35.95
CA ARG A 19 -1.31 8.92 -37.31
C ARG A 19 -0.75 7.54 -37.63
N LEU A 20 -1.67 6.57 -37.51
CA LEU A 20 -1.99 5.46 -38.40
C LEU A 20 -1.01 5.03 -39.51
N ARG A 21 -0.72 3.72 -39.46
CA ARG A 21 -1.00 2.72 -40.51
C ARG A 21 0.03 2.56 -41.64
N SER A 22 0.71 1.42 -41.65
CA SER A 22 0.53 0.42 -42.71
C SER A 22 1.32 -0.86 -42.38
N MET A 23 0.61 -1.99 -42.44
CA MET A 23 1.05 -3.31 -42.00
C MET A 23 1.97 -3.97 -43.03
N GLY A 24 3.18 -4.37 -42.60
CA GLY A 24 3.98 -5.40 -43.25
C GLY A 24 4.05 -6.61 -42.33
N SER A 25 3.44 -7.73 -42.72
CA SER A 25 3.45 -8.98 -41.94
C SER A 25 4.83 -9.63 -41.98
N ALA A 26 5.54 -9.63 -40.84
CA ALA A 26 6.76 -10.40 -40.65
C ALA A 26 6.43 -11.68 -39.85
N LEU A 27 6.66 -12.85 -40.44
CA LEU A 27 6.53 -14.14 -39.78
C LEU A 27 7.78 -14.36 -38.88
N MET A 28 7.61 -14.37 -37.55
CA MET A 28 8.68 -14.69 -36.59
C MET A 28 8.61 -16.18 -36.21
N VAL A 29 9.72 -16.91 -36.37
CA VAL A 29 9.92 -18.23 -35.77
C VAL A 29 10.24 -18.02 -34.29
N VAL A 30 9.29 -18.37 -33.41
CA VAL A 30 9.49 -18.34 -31.95
C VAL A 30 10.23 -19.62 -31.54
N ALA A 31 11.46 -19.46 -31.06
CA ALA A 31 12.15 -20.50 -30.32
C ALA A 31 11.38 -20.77 -29.01
N SER A 32 11.15 -22.05 -28.71
CA SER A 32 10.47 -22.48 -27.48
C SER A 32 11.37 -22.20 -26.28
N GLU A 33 11.31 -20.98 -25.77
CA GLU A 33 11.84 -20.67 -24.45
C GLU A 33 10.89 -21.27 -23.41
N LYS A 34 11.47 -22.20 -22.65
CA LYS A 34 10.90 -22.85 -21.48
C LYS A 34 10.07 -21.83 -20.69
N ALA A 35 8.75 -21.96 -20.79
CA ALA A 35 7.81 -21.15 -20.05
C ALA A 35 8.24 -21.13 -18.58
N PRO A 36 8.48 -19.95 -17.98
CA PRO A 36 8.36 -19.84 -16.55
C PRO A 36 6.92 -20.25 -16.26
N SER A 37 6.75 -21.22 -15.37
CA SER A 37 5.42 -21.58 -14.85
C SER A 37 4.87 -20.36 -14.14
N ASP A 38 4.25 -19.48 -14.91
CA ASP A 38 3.47 -18.34 -14.47
C ASP A 38 2.22 -18.95 -13.84
N GLN A 39 2.25 -19.15 -12.52
CA GLN A 39 1.07 -19.55 -11.77
C GLN A 39 0.08 -18.37 -11.83
N PRO A 40 -1.03 -18.46 -12.58
CA PRO A 40 -2.00 -17.39 -12.58
C PRO A 40 -2.75 -17.48 -11.25
N GLY A 41 -2.58 -16.45 -10.41
CA GLY A 41 -3.55 -16.20 -9.36
C GLY A 41 -3.16 -16.58 -7.94
N ARG A 42 -1.90 -16.43 -7.52
CA ARG A 42 -1.70 -15.97 -6.13
C ARG A 42 -1.94 -14.48 -6.11
N ALA A 43 -3.21 -14.07 -6.15
CA ALA A 43 -3.60 -12.72 -5.80
C ALA A 43 -2.86 -12.39 -4.50
N LYS A 44 -1.98 -11.39 -4.55
CA LYS A 44 -1.30 -10.86 -3.37
C LYS A 44 -2.41 -10.63 -2.35
N ALA A 45 -2.36 -11.38 -1.24
CA ALA A 45 -3.40 -11.32 -0.22
C ALA A 45 -3.69 -9.84 0.08
N PRO A 46 -4.98 -9.45 0.21
CA PRO A 46 -5.31 -8.05 0.49
C PRO A 46 -4.44 -7.59 1.65
N ALA A 47 -3.83 -6.40 1.51
CA ALA A 47 -2.98 -5.84 2.54
C ALA A 47 -3.75 -5.94 3.88
N ALA A 48 -3.25 -6.77 4.79
CA ALA A 48 -3.96 -7.10 6.01
C ALA A 48 -4.15 -5.80 6.80
N ILE A 49 -5.41 -5.44 7.03
CA ILE A 49 -5.75 -4.31 7.89
C ILE A 49 -5.31 -4.70 9.30
N ASN A 50 -4.48 -3.86 9.94
CA ASN A 50 -4.09 -4.09 11.33
C ASN A 50 -5.27 -3.70 12.24
N LEU A 51 -6.19 -4.64 12.45
CA LEU A 51 -7.34 -4.48 13.34
C LEU A 51 -6.97 -4.94 14.75
N PHE A 52 -7.40 -4.20 15.77
CA PHE A 52 -7.26 -4.61 17.16
C PHE A 52 -8.22 -5.74 17.47
N GLU A 53 -7.68 -6.89 17.89
CA GLU A 53 -8.44 -8.01 18.42
C GLU A 53 -8.66 -7.80 19.92
N PRO A 54 -9.89 -7.44 20.35
CA PRO A 54 -10.16 -7.12 21.73
C PRO A 54 -10.32 -8.39 22.57
N THR A 55 -9.84 -8.30 23.81
CA THR A 55 -9.92 -9.37 24.82
C THR A 55 -10.62 -8.87 26.08
N ASN A 56 -11.04 -9.78 26.97
CA ASN A 56 -11.63 -9.40 28.27
C ASN A 56 -10.61 -8.75 29.22
N GLU A 57 -9.32 -9.03 28.99
CA GLU A 57 -8.21 -8.40 29.68
C GLU A 57 -7.69 -7.18 28.93
N TRP A 58 -7.01 -6.29 29.65
CA TRP A 58 -6.39 -5.11 29.07
C TRP A 58 -5.20 -5.49 28.18
N LYS A 59 -5.27 -5.10 26.91
CA LYS A 59 -4.22 -5.32 25.92
C LYS A 59 -3.75 -4.00 25.33
N THR A 60 -2.44 -3.84 25.18
CA THR A 60 -1.83 -2.67 24.57
C THR A 60 -2.25 -2.54 23.10
N ILE A 61 -2.60 -1.32 22.71
CA ILE A 61 -2.94 -0.94 21.34
C ILE A 61 -1.66 -0.55 20.62
N GLU A 62 -1.41 -1.14 19.46
CA GLU A 62 -0.27 -0.78 18.62
C GLU A 62 -0.52 0.51 17.82
N GLU A 63 0.56 1.17 17.41
CA GLU A 63 0.47 2.39 16.60
C GLU A 63 -0.15 2.09 15.23
N GLY A 64 -1.14 2.90 14.83
CA GLY A 64 -1.84 2.72 13.55
C GLY A 64 -2.82 1.55 13.51
N GLN A 65 -3.00 0.83 14.62
CA GLN A 65 -4.01 -0.22 14.73
C GLN A 65 -5.42 0.37 14.78
N GLN A 66 -6.35 -0.20 14.02
CA GLN A 66 -7.75 0.23 14.04
C GLN A 66 -8.48 -0.38 15.24
N LEU A 67 -9.20 0.44 16.00
CA LEU A 67 -10.03 -0.03 17.11
C LEU A 67 -11.49 -0.15 16.67
N PRO A 68 -12.13 -1.31 16.87
CA PRO A 68 -13.58 -1.39 16.75
C PRO A 68 -14.27 -0.57 17.86
N GLY A 69 -15.53 -0.18 17.64
CA GLY A 69 -16.35 0.46 18.67
C GLY A 69 -16.71 -0.49 19.80
N GLY A 70 -17.17 0.05 20.94
CA GLY A 70 -17.58 -0.78 22.09
C GLY A 70 -16.41 -1.38 22.88
N LEU A 71 -15.27 -0.68 22.93
CA LEU A 71 -14.13 -1.03 23.76
C LEU A 71 -13.94 -0.01 24.88
N TRP A 72 -13.52 -0.48 26.05
CA TRP A 72 -12.99 0.38 27.09
C TRP A 72 -11.53 0.70 26.80
N ILE A 73 -11.18 1.98 26.76
CA ILE A 73 -9.82 2.46 26.49
C ILE A 73 -9.28 3.16 27.73
N ARG A 74 -8.04 2.85 28.11
CA ARG A 74 -7.29 3.59 29.12
C ARG A 74 -5.90 3.95 28.61
N ILE A 75 -5.26 4.89 29.31
CA ILE A 75 -3.87 5.27 29.06
C ILE A 75 -3.08 5.02 30.34
N ASN A 76 -2.01 4.25 30.24
CA ASN A 76 -1.05 4.14 31.31
C ASN A 76 -0.24 5.43 31.36
N LEU A 77 -0.37 6.23 32.43
CA LEU A 77 0.27 7.53 32.52
C LEU A 77 1.79 7.45 32.77
N ALA A 78 2.31 6.31 33.22
CA ALA A 78 3.75 6.12 33.40
C ALA A 78 4.46 5.83 32.06
N THR A 79 3.82 5.09 31.16
CA THR A 79 4.40 4.68 29.87
C THR A 79 3.84 5.43 28.66
N GLY A 80 2.69 6.08 28.81
CA GLY A 80 1.93 6.69 27.71
C GLY A 80 1.21 5.69 26.80
N LEU A 81 1.30 4.38 27.09
CA LEU A 81 0.69 3.35 26.25
C LEU A 81 -0.82 3.30 26.41
N LYS A 82 -1.52 3.16 25.29
CA LYS A 82 -2.97 2.97 25.24
C LYS A 82 -3.26 1.49 25.36
N GLU A 83 -4.26 1.15 26.17
CA GLU A 83 -4.74 -0.22 26.32
C GLU A 83 -6.25 -0.26 26.10
N ALA A 84 -6.74 -1.35 25.53
CA ALA A 84 -8.17 -1.60 25.36
C ALA A 84 -8.60 -2.98 25.84
N ARG A 85 -9.86 -3.08 26.25
CA ARG A 85 -10.56 -4.34 26.56
C ARG A 85 -12.00 -4.32 26.08
N LEU A 86 -12.63 -5.49 25.97
CA LEU A 86 -14.04 -5.63 25.62
C LEU A 86 -14.93 -4.91 26.65
N LEU A 87 -16.00 -4.29 26.15
CA LEU A 87 -17.15 -3.92 26.97
C LEU A 87 -17.96 -5.21 27.19
N GLU A 88 -18.01 -5.71 28.42
CA GLU A 88 -18.89 -6.86 28.73
C GLU A 88 -20.38 -6.54 28.53
#